data_AF-A0A924WR05-F1
#
_entry.id   AF-A0A924WR05-F1
#
_cell.length_a   1.000
_cell.length_b   1.000
_cell.length_c   1.000
_cell.angle_alpha   90.00
_cell.angle_beta   90.00
_cell.angle_gamma   90.00
#
_symmetry.space_group_name_H-M   'P 1'
#
loop_
_entity.id
_entity.type
_entity.pdbx_description
1 polymer ?
#
loop_
_entity_poly.entity_id
_entity_poly.type
_entity_poly.pdbx_seq_one_letter_code
_entity_poly.pdbx_strand_id
1 'polypeptide(L)'
;MIHRVIARVQTLFKRKPKRAGREPKRISAGEHGINRELVSRSALRVCETLQKAGHRAYIVGGAVRDLLLNLAPKDFDIATDATPEQIKSHFRRAFIIGRRFKLVHVMFGQET
;
A
#
# COMPACT_ATOMS: atom_id res chain seq x y z
N MET A 1 -0.04 31.19 43.87
CA MET A 1 -1.01 30.17 43.41
C MET A 1 -1.04 29.94 41.90
N ILE A 2 -0.88 30.97 41.06
CA ILE A 2 -0.98 30.90 39.59
C ILE A 2 0.08 29.98 38.93
N HIS A 3 1.33 29.99 39.42
CA HIS A 3 2.42 29.15 38.90
C HIS A 3 2.13 27.64 38.95
N ARG A 4 1.39 27.17 39.97
CA ARG A 4 0.99 25.76 40.08
C ARG A 4 -0.08 25.37 39.05
N VAL A 5 -0.94 26.31 38.66
CA VAL A 5 -1.99 26.08 37.64
C VAL A 5 -1.37 26.02 36.24
N ILE A 6 -0.45 26.93 35.93
CA ILE A 6 0.25 26.98 34.63
C ILE A 6 1.06 25.70 34.40
N ALA A 7 1.82 25.22 35.40
CA ALA A 7 2.58 23.98 35.29
C ALA A 7 1.69 22.74 35.06
N ARG A 8 0.47 22.75 35.61
CA ARG A 8 -0.51 21.65 35.48
C ARG A 8 -1.19 21.65 34.11
N VAL A 9 -1.43 22.82 33.53
CA VAL A 9 -1.92 22.96 32.14
C VAL A 9 -0.82 22.58 31.14
N GLN A 10 0.41 23.03 31.35
CA GLN A 10 1.54 22.68 30.48
C GLN A 10 1.84 21.17 30.44
N THR A 11 1.62 20.46 31.55
CA THR A 11 1.79 19.00 31.60
C THR A 11 0.67 18.23 30.91
N LEU A 12 -0.55 18.77 30.87
CA LEU A 12 -1.68 18.23 30.11
C LEU A 12 -1.48 18.37 28.58
N PHE A 13 -0.77 19.41 28.14
CA PHE A 13 -0.42 19.64 26.74
C PHE A 13 0.98 19.11 26.34
N LYS A 14 1.73 18.48 27.27
CA LYS A 14 2.98 17.78 26.92
C LYS A 14 2.64 16.53 26.11
N ARG A 15 2.78 16.64 24.79
CA ARG A 15 2.76 15.50 23.86
C ARG A 15 3.68 14.41 24.40
N LYS A 16 3.13 13.21 24.64
CA LYS A 16 3.95 12.02 24.93
C LYS A 16 4.98 11.87 23.79
N PRO A 17 6.25 11.55 24.10
CA PRO A 17 7.25 11.30 23.07
C PRO A 17 6.72 10.21 22.14
N LYS A 18 6.75 10.46 20.83
CA LYS A 18 6.48 9.41 19.84
C LYS A 18 7.43 8.27 20.16
N ARG A 19 6.91 7.07 20.44
CA ARG A 19 7.73 5.86 20.53
C ARG A 19 8.59 5.83 19.27
N ALA A 20 9.91 5.72 19.41
CA ALA A 20 10.81 5.53 18.28
C ALA A 20 10.30 4.30 17.51
N GLY A 21 9.71 4.54 16.34
CA GLY A 21 9.16 3.47 15.52
C GLY A 21 10.33 2.58 15.10
N ARG A 22 10.23 1.27 15.37
CA ARG A 22 11.15 0.32 14.75
C ARG A 22 11.04 0.49 13.24
N GLU A 23 12.18 0.64 12.56
CA GLU A 23 12.17 0.64 11.11
C GLU A 23 11.65 -0.70 10.58
N PRO A 24 10.89 -0.71 9.48
CA PRO A 24 10.41 -1.94 8.90
C PRO A 24 11.60 -2.78 8.40
N LYS A 25 11.62 -4.07 8.76
CA LYS A 25 12.60 -5.02 8.21
C LYS A 25 12.36 -5.17 6.71
N ARG A 26 13.41 -4.98 5.92
CA ARG A 26 13.39 -5.25 4.47
C ARG A 26 13.94 -6.66 4.25
N ILE A 27 13.17 -7.49 3.55
CA ILE A 27 13.50 -8.89 3.26
C ILE A 27 13.79 -8.99 1.76
N SER A 28 14.95 -9.53 1.40
CA SER A 28 15.38 -9.62 0.01
C SER A 28 14.67 -10.74 -0.75
N ALA A 29 14.78 -10.74 -2.09
CA ALA A 29 14.17 -11.76 -2.94
C ALA A 29 14.58 -13.20 -2.59
N GLY A 30 15.85 -13.40 -2.22
CA GLY A 30 16.35 -14.71 -1.80
C GLY A 30 15.92 -15.12 -0.38
N GLU A 31 15.49 -14.16 0.45
CA GLU A 31 15.13 -14.41 1.85
C GLU A 31 13.62 -14.62 2.03
N HIS A 32 12.76 -13.95 1.25
CA HIS A 32 11.31 -14.05 1.46
C HIS A 32 10.68 -15.31 0.86
N GLY A 33 11.34 -16.01 -0.06
CA GLY A 33 10.88 -17.31 -0.60
C GLY A 33 9.54 -17.28 -1.36
N ILE A 34 9.17 -16.14 -1.95
CA ILE A 34 7.89 -16.02 -2.68
C ILE A 34 8.07 -16.64 -4.06
N ASN A 35 7.21 -17.59 -4.39
CA ASN A 35 7.15 -18.14 -5.74
C ASN A 35 6.56 -17.08 -6.70
N ARG A 36 7.38 -16.61 -7.64
CA ARG A 36 6.98 -15.57 -8.62
C ARG A 36 5.95 -16.08 -9.63
N GLU A 37 5.85 -17.38 -9.84
CA GLU A 37 4.86 -17.99 -10.76
C GLU A 37 3.43 -17.86 -10.24
N LEU A 38 3.26 -17.75 -8.93
CA LEU A 38 1.95 -17.53 -8.29
C LEU A 38 1.51 -16.06 -8.33
N VAL A 39 2.35 -15.15 -8.84
CA VAL A 39 2.04 -13.72 -8.90
C VAL A 39 1.34 -13.39 -10.21
N SER A 40 0.19 -12.71 -10.13
CA SER A 40 -0.55 -12.27 -11.31
C SER A 40 0.31 -11.39 -12.22
N ARG A 41 0.37 -11.75 -13.51
CA ARG A 41 1.03 -10.96 -14.56
C ARG A 41 0.40 -9.57 -14.69
N SER A 42 -0.92 -9.49 -14.54
CA SER A 42 -1.67 -8.24 -14.58
C SER A 42 -1.27 -7.34 -13.40
N ALA A 43 -1.17 -7.88 -12.18
CA ALA A 43 -0.73 -7.13 -11.00
C ALA A 43 0.72 -6.63 -11.13
N LEU A 44 1.63 -7.47 -11.63
CA LEU A 44 3.01 -7.06 -11.92
C LEU A 44 3.05 -5.91 -12.93
N ARG A 45 2.28 -6.03 -14.02
CA ARG A 45 2.23 -5.00 -15.07
C ARG A 45 1.70 -3.66 -14.55
N VAL A 46 0.72 -3.66 -13.64
CA VAL A 46 0.25 -2.42 -13.00
C VAL A 46 1.36 -1.80 -12.17
N CYS A 47 2.02 -2.58 -11.31
CA CYS A 47 3.11 -2.08 -10.48
C CYS A 47 4.25 -1.51 -11.34
N GLU A 48 4.71 -2.25 -12.34
CA GLU A 48 5.76 -1.81 -13.25
C GLU A 48 5.40 -0.55 -14.02
N THR A 49 4.14 -0.43 -14.50
CA THR A 49 3.69 0.74 -15.25
C THR A 49 3.73 1.99 -14.37
N LEU A 50 3.20 1.89 -13.15
CA LEU A 50 3.21 3.01 -12.19
C LEU A 50 4.63 3.35 -11.73
N GLN A 51 5.48 2.34 -11.48
CA GLN A 51 6.89 2.54 -11.12
C GLN A 51 7.68 3.23 -12.22
N LYS A 52 7.48 2.83 -13.48
CA LYS A 52 8.10 3.51 -14.64
C LYS A 52 7.63 4.95 -14.80
N ALA A 53 6.42 5.28 -14.34
CA ALA A 53 5.90 6.63 -14.28
C ALA A 53 6.39 7.45 -13.06
N GLY A 54 7.25 6.87 -12.21
CA GLY A 54 7.83 7.55 -11.05
C GLY A 54 7.01 7.42 -9.76
N HIS A 55 5.98 6.58 -9.74
CA HIS A 55 5.17 6.32 -8.55
C HIS A 55 5.68 5.11 -7.77
N ARG A 56 5.42 5.09 -6.47
CA ARG A 56 5.55 3.86 -5.68
C ARG A 56 4.32 3.01 -5.91
N ALA A 57 4.49 1.73 -6.19
CA ALA A 57 3.40 0.77 -6.33
C ALA A 57 3.83 -0.60 -5.82
N TYR A 58 3.01 -1.22 -4.98
CA TYR A 58 3.33 -2.50 -4.33
C TYR A 58 2.08 -3.37 -4.23
N ILE A 59 2.27 -4.68 -4.43
CA ILE A 59 1.27 -5.69 -4.05
C ILE A 59 1.19 -5.73 -2.52
N VAL A 60 -0.02 -5.74 -1.97
CA VAL A 60 -0.25 -5.68 -0.52
C VAL A 60 -1.32 -6.69 -0.07
N GLY A 61 -1.57 -6.73 1.24
CA GLY A 61 -2.75 -7.39 1.79
C GLY A 61 -2.71 -8.92 1.71
N GLY A 62 -3.87 -9.50 1.42
CA GLY A 62 -4.08 -10.96 1.41
C GLY A 62 -3.16 -11.69 0.44
N ALA A 63 -2.89 -11.11 -0.73
CA ALA A 63 -2.01 -11.72 -1.71
C ALA A 63 -0.60 -11.96 -1.17
N VAL A 64 -0.01 -10.98 -0.47
CA VAL A 64 1.33 -11.13 0.12
C VAL A 64 1.34 -12.23 1.17
N ARG A 65 0.31 -12.28 2.02
CA ARG A 65 0.15 -13.34 3.03
C ARG A 65 0.10 -14.72 2.36
N ASP A 66 -0.75 -14.87 1.35
CA ASP A 66 -0.98 -16.15 0.68
C ASP A 66 0.29 -16.61 -0.07
N LEU A 67 0.98 -15.69 -0.75
CA LEU A 67 2.27 -15.95 -1.40
C LEU A 67 3.37 -16.42 -0.43
N LEU A 68 3.44 -15.82 0.77
CA LEU A 68 4.39 -16.24 1.82
C LEU A 68 4.07 -17.63 2.38
N LEU A 69 2.82 -18.07 2.28
CA LEU A 69 2.37 -19.42 2.62
C LEU A 69 2.44 -20.40 1.44
N ASN A 70 2.98 -19.95 0.30
CA ASN A 70 3.02 -20.70 -0.97
C ASN A 70 1.62 -21.14 -1.45
N LEU A 71 0.61 -20.32 -1.18
CA LEU A 71 -0.76 -20.48 -1.65
C LEU A 71 -1.03 -19.54 -2.84
N ALA A 72 -1.84 -19.98 -3.79
CA ALA A 72 -2.28 -19.13 -4.90
C ALA A 72 -3.25 -18.05 -4.39
N PRO A 73 -2.93 -16.75 -4.54
CA PRO A 73 -3.84 -15.68 -4.17
C PRO A 73 -5.09 -15.66 -5.04
N LYS A 74 -6.24 -15.29 -4.44
CA LYS A 74 -7.50 -15.11 -5.18
C LYS A 74 -7.58 -13.77 -5.89
N ASP A 75 -7.16 -12.72 -5.18
CA ASP A 75 -7.22 -11.33 -5.63
C ASP A 75 -5.86 -10.65 -5.39
N PHE A 76 -5.54 -9.63 -6.17
CA PHE A 76 -4.33 -8.83 -6.02
C PHE A 76 -4.67 -7.35 -5.81
N ASP A 77 -4.40 -6.86 -4.60
CA ASP A 77 -4.52 -5.44 -4.27
C ASP A 77 -3.17 -4.73 -4.43
N ILE A 78 -3.23 -3.49 -4.96
CA ILE A 78 -2.05 -2.66 -5.18
C ILE A 78 -2.21 -1.35 -4.39
N ALA A 79 -1.22 -1.05 -3.56
CA ALA A 79 -1.09 0.25 -2.91
C ALA A 79 -0.12 1.13 -3.69
N THR A 80 -0.50 2.38 -3.95
CA THR A 80 0.32 3.35 -4.66
C THR A 80 0.16 4.77 -4.09
N ASP A 81 1.14 5.63 -4.34
CA ASP A 81 1.03 7.06 -4.08
C ASP A 81 0.52 7.87 -5.29
N ALA A 82 0.19 7.22 -6.41
CA ALA A 82 -0.54 7.85 -7.51
C ALA A 82 -1.99 8.16 -7.09
N THR A 83 -2.48 9.34 -7.48
CA THR A 83 -3.90 9.68 -7.31
C THR A 83 -4.78 8.87 -8.27
N PRO A 84 -6.08 8.68 -7.99
CA PRO A 84 -6.98 7.99 -8.90
C PRO A 84 -6.99 8.56 -10.33
N GLU A 85 -6.86 9.88 -10.45
CA GLU A 85 -6.80 10.58 -11.72
C GLU A 85 -5.47 10.33 -12.46
N GLN A 86 -4.34 10.25 -11.73
CA GLN A 86 -3.04 9.84 -12.29
C GLN A 86 -3.06 8.37 -12.75
N ILE A 87 -3.66 7.47 -11.98
CA ILE A 87 -3.81 6.07 -12.41
C ILE A 87 -4.58 5.99 -13.73
N LYS A 88 -5.66 6.79 -13.87
CA LYS A 88 -6.45 6.83 -15.10
C LYS A 88 -5.67 7.29 -16.34
N SER A 89 -4.65 8.12 -16.21
CA SER A 89 -3.84 8.55 -17.36
C SER A 89 -2.94 7.43 -17.89
N HIS A 90 -2.58 6.46 -17.03
CA HIS A 90 -1.73 5.32 -17.40
C HIS A 90 -2.50 4.10 -17.91
N PHE A 91 -3.78 3.96 -17.57
CA PHE A 91 -4.58 2.80 -17.92
C PHE A 91 -5.91 3.19 -18.57
N ARG A 92 -6.09 2.86 -19.86
CA ARG A 92 -7.34 3.14 -20.60
C ARG A 92 -8.58 2.52 -19.96
N ARG A 93 -8.47 1.31 -19.38
CA ARG A 93 -9.57 0.59 -18.72
C ARG A 93 -9.44 0.62 -17.20
N ALA A 94 -9.38 1.83 -16.63
CA ALA A 94 -9.39 2.04 -15.18
C ALA A 94 -10.67 2.74 -14.73
N PHE A 95 -11.34 2.18 -13.72
CA PHE A 95 -12.58 2.71 -13.16
C PHE A 95 -12.35 3.16 -11.72
N ILE A 96 -12.64 4.43 -11.44
CA ILE A 96 -12.64 4.91 -10.06
C ILE A 96 -13.93 4.41 -9.43
N ILE A 97 -13.81 3.59 -8.40
CA ILE A 97 -14.93 3.00 -7.66
C ILE A 97 -14.90 3.45 -6.20
N GLY A 98 -16.07 3.43 -5.57
CA GLY A 98 -16.23 3.86 -4.18
C GLY A 98 -16.29 5.38 -4.01
N ARG A 99 -17.26 5.86 -3.22
CA ARG A 99 -17.42 7.30 -2.92
C ARG A 99 -16.52 7.74 -1.76
N ARG A 100 -16.48 6.94 -0.70
CA ARG A 100 -15.73 7.25 0.53
C ARG A 100 -14.25 6.89 0.43
N PHE A 101 -13.97 5.73 -0.15
CA PHE A 101 -12.62 5.24 -0.41
C PHE A 101 -12.48 5.23 -1.92
N LYS A 102 -11.76 6.21 -2.48
CA LYS A 102 -11.52 6.27 -3.92
C LYS A 102 -10.56 5.13 -4.27
N LEU A 103 -11.11 4.01 -4.74
CA LEU A 103 -10.35 2.89 -5.26
C LEU A 103 -10.30 2.98 -6.78
N VAL A 104 -9.31 2.37 -7.41
CA VAL A 104 -9.26 2.24 -8.86
C VAL A 104 -9.19 0.77 -9.23
N HIS A 105 -10.16 0.33 -10.02
CA HIS A 105 -10.19 -1.00 -10.59
C HIS A 105 -9.63 -0.95 -12.01
N VAL A 106 -8.52 -1.67 -12.26
CA VAL A 106 -7.84 -1.72 -13.56
C VAL A 106 -8.13 -3.06 -14.23
N MET A 107 -8.82 -3.03 -15.38
CA MET A 107 -9.21 -4.23 -16.12
C MET A 107 -8.11 -4.68 -17.09
N PHE A 108 -7.73 -5.96 -17.04
CA PHE A 108 -6.88 -6.62 -18.04
C PHE A 108 -7.62 -7.79 -18.69
N GLY A 109 -7.76 -7.77 -20.03
CA GLY A 109 -8.29 -8.91 -20.78
C GLY A 109 -9.68 -9.41 -20.34
N GLN A 110 -9.87 -10.73 -20.42
CA GLN A 110 -11.02 -11.52 -19.94
C GLN A 110 -10.77 -12.07 -18.51
N GLU A 111 -9.82 -11.51 -17.77
CA GLU A 111 -9.70 -11.81 -16.33
C GLU A 111 -10.83 -11.03 -15.64
N THR A 112 -11.97 -11.72 -15.46
CA THR A 112 -13.13 -11.28 -14.67
C THR A 112 -13.17 -12.03 -13.36
#